data_AF-A0A661WX81-F1
#
_entry.id   AF-A0A661WX81-F1
#
_cell.length_a   1.000
_cell.length_b   1.000
_cell.length_c   1.000
_cell.angle_alpha   90.00
_cell.angle_beta   90.00
_cell.angle_gamma   90.00
#
_symmetry.space_group_name_H-M   'P 1'
#
loop_
_entity.id
_entity.type
_entity.pdbx_description
1 polymer ?
#
loop_
_entity_poly.entity_id
_entity_poly.type
_entity_poly.pdbx_seq_one_letter_code
_entity_poly.pdbx_strand_id
1 'polypeptide(L)'
;MEKDMIITNYSHFVFKLKVLRNIKILNRKEIKKKLGISFPDSVKCVGFLSDNTIINTGDKPWKKETGLLSIWNIGMMKPTDETTVIFPYNKGDEKVLGEIVKDDYFGEHVPKGRLKITDKAVLFKGDARHTSKIGLSPLRAKNIFGSYDAKNKVLTIIKYSKPKGDTDYVNSLMKIQEFPYRGDAVNSYNDGEAPGNKPGNLYELESSSPAAKLTPGESLSHIHQTYHFIGSEKELSKISKKLLGVSINKLQKR
;
A
#
# COMPACT_ATOMS: atom_id res chain seq x y z
N MET A 1 15.97 -14.83 2.63
CA MET A 1 17.08 -13.85 2.72
C MET A 1 17.06 -13.29 4.12
N GLU A 2 18.23 -13.14 4.75
CA GLU A 2 18.35 -12.58 6.10
C GLU A 2 19.49 -11.57 6.15
N LYS A 3 19.38 -10.59 7.07
CA LYS A 3 20.41 -9.58 7.28
C LYS A 3 20.35 -9.03 8.70
N ASP A 4 21.49 -9.02 9.39
CA ASP A 4 21.67 -8.24 10.61
C ASP A 4 22.01 -6.79 10.27
N MET A 5 21.44 -5.86 11.03
CA MET A 5 21.53 -4.43 10.80
C MET A 5 21.75 -3.69 12.12
N ILE A 6 22.54 -2.62 12.04
CA ILE A 6 22.67 -1.60 13.08
C ILE A 6 22.32 -0.28 12.42
N ILE A 7 21.25 0.37 12.89
CA ILE A 7 20.79 1.66 12.35
C ILE A 7 20.56 2.64 13.48
N THR A 8 20.90 3.90 13.24
CA THR A 8 20.70 4.99 14.20
C THR A 8 19.65 5.94 13.63
N ASN A 9 18.61 6.25 14.41
CA ASN A 9 17.59 7.21 13.99
C ASN A 9 17.96 8.66 14.32
N TYR A 10 17.09 9.59 13.94
CA TYR A 10 17.23 11.03 14.21
C TYR A 10 17.40 11.35 15.70
N SER A 11 16.77 10.58 16.60
CA SER A 11 16.88 10.73 18.06
C SER A 11 18.11 10.05 18.67
N HIS A 12 19.08 9.62 17.85
CA HIS A 12 20.30 8.91 18.25
C HIS A 12 20.08 7.56 18.95
N PHE A 13 18.89 6.97 18.86
CA PHE A 13 18.65 5.61 19.32
C PHE A 13 19.23 4.63 18.31
N VAL A 14 20.03 3.67 18.80
CA VAL A 14 20.67 2.63 18.00
C VAL A 14 19.81 1.38 18.03
N PHE A 15 19.22 1.03 16.89
CA PHE A 15 18.50 -0.23 16.70
C PHE A 15 19.49 -1.29 16.23
N LYS A 16 19.59 -2.38 16.99
CA LYS A 16 20.17 -3.65 16.53
C LYS A 16 19.01 -4.56 16.15
N LEU A 17 18.96 -4.98 14.89
CA LEU A 17 17.86 -5.79 14.39
C LEU A 17 18.32 -6.83 13.38
N LYS A 18 17.56 -7.91 13.30
CA LYS A 18 17.61 -8.86 12.19
C LYS A 18 16.39 -8.66 11.30
N VAL A 19 16.61 -8.63 9.99
CA VAL A 19 15.57 -8.60 8.98
C VAL A 19 15.54 -9.94 8.27
N LEU A 20 14.36 -10.56 8.20
CA LEU A 20 14.11 -11.76 7.42
C LEU A 20 13.15 -11.41 6.28
N ARG A 21 13.45 -11.88 5.07
CA ARG A 21 12.58 -11.74 3.90
C ARG A 21 12.45 -13.06 3.17
N ASN A 22 11.21 -13.51 3.03
CA ASN A 22 10.84 -14.66 2.22
C ASN A 22 9.98 -14.21 1.03
N ILE A 23 10.28 -14.67 -0.17
CA ILE A 23 9.53 -14.35 -1.39
C ILE A 23 8.97 -15.64 -1.95
N LYS A 24 7.68 -15.64 -2.28
CA LYS A 24 7.00 -16.81 -2.85
C LYS A 24 6.16 -16.44 -4.05
N ILE A 25 6.35 -17.16 -5.15
CA ILE A 25 5.44 -17.16 -6.30
C ILE A 25 4.24 -18.05 -5.97
N LEU A 26 3.04 -17.61 -6.33
CA LEU A 26 1.78 -18.28 -6.05
C LEU A 26 1.23 -18.89 -7.32
N ASN A 27 0.85 -20.17 -7.25
CA ASN A 27 0.10 -20.79 -8.33
C ASN A 27 -1.37 -20.35 -8.32
N ARG A 28 -2.08 -20.64 -9.42
CA ARG A 28 -3.49 -20.23 -9.60
C ARG A 28 -4.42 -20.72 -8.49
N LYS A 29 -4.22 -21.94 -7.97
CA LYS A 29 -5.03 -22.48 -6.86
C LYS A 29 -4.81 -21.69 -5.58
N GLU A 30 -3.56 -21.33 -5.27
CA GLU A 30 -3.20 -20.49 -4.13
C GLU A 30 -3.78 -19.07 -4.26
N ILE A 31 -3.72 -18.46 -5.45
CA ILE A 31 -4.32 -17.14 -5.73
C ILE A 31 -5.82 -17.17 -5.45
N LYS A 32 -6.56 -18.14 -6.03
CA LYS A 32 -8.01 -18.31 -5.82
C LYS A 32 -8.34 -18.46 -4.33
N LYS A 33 -7.60 -19.31 -3.61
CA LYS A 33 -7.78 -19.53 -2.16
C LYS A 33 -7.51 -18.27 -1.34
N LYS A 34 -6.37 -17.60 -1.56
CA LYS A 34 -5.94 -16.44 -0.76
C LYS A 34 -6.84 -15.21 -0.97
N LEU A 35 -7.38 -15.04 -2.17
CA LEU A 35 -8.30 -13.96 -2.50
C LEU A 35 -9.78 -14.32 -2.26
N GLY A 36 -10.11 -15.61 -2.09
CA GLY A 36 -11.49 -16.05 -1.91
C GLY A 36 -12.35 -15.83 -3.17
N ILE A 37 -11.76 -16.05 -4.35
CA ILE A 37 -12.42 -15.84 -5.65
C ILE A 37 -12.23 -17.03 -6.58
N SER A 38 -13.10 -17.12 -7.58
CA SER A 38 -12.96 -17.97 -8.75
C SER A 38 -12.87 -17.10 -10.01
N PHE A 39 -12.10 -17.54 -10.99
CA PHE A 39 -12.01 -16.93 -12.32
C PHE A 39 -11.69 -18.03 -13.35
N PRO A 40 -12.14 -17.86 -14.60
CA PRO A 40 -11.93 -18.84 -15.67
C PRO A 40 -10.47 -18.86 -16.13
N ASP A 41 -10.09 -19.92 -16.85
CA ASP A 41 -8.71 -20.08 -17.35
C ASP A 41 -8.33 -19.07 -18.43
N SER A 42 -9.35 -18.43 -19.06
CA SER A 42 -9.14 -17.30 -19.96
C SER A 42 -8.56 -16.06 -19.25
N VAL A 43 -8.62 -15.98 -17.92
CA VAL A 43 -7.91 -14.97 -17.14
C VAL A 43 -6.50 -15.47 -16.81
N LYS A 44 -5.51 -14.82 -17.42
CA LYS A 44 -4.10 -15.02 -17.08
C LYS A 44 -3.84 -14.33 -15.75
N CYS A 45 -3.05 -14.98 -14.89
CA CYS A 45 -2.70 -14.40 -13.60
C CYS A 45 -1.27 -14.75 -13.21
N VAL A 46 -0.63 -13.82 -12.52
CA VAL A 46 0.57 -14.07 -11.73
C VAL A 46 0.34 -13.49 -10.34
N GLY A 47 0.81 -14.19 -9.32
CA GLY A 47 0.74 -13.73 -7.94
C GLY A 47 2.04 -14.03 -7.25
N PHE A 48 2.48 -13.12 -6.40
CA PHE A 48 3.63 -13.32 -5.54
C PHE A 48 3.42 -12.61 -4.22
N LEU A 49 4.16 -13.02 -3.19
CA LEU A 49 4.19 -12.34 -1.91
C LEU A 49 5.60 -12.19 -1.40
N SER A 50 5.80 -11.17 -0.58
CA SER A 50 6.93 -11.08 0.35
C SER A 50 6.40 -11.14 1.77
N ASP A 51 6.99 -12.00 2.58
CA ASP A 51 6.83 -12.05 4.03
C ASP A 51 8.11 -11.49 4.66
N ASN A 52 7.97 -10.38 5.39
CA ASN A 52 9.07 -9.60 5.91
C ASN A 52 8.96 -9.53 7.43
N THR A 53 10.01 -9.91 8.14
CA THR A 53 10.05 -9.90 9.60
C THR A 53 11.20 -9.03 10.08
N ILE A 54 10.97 -8.22 11.09
CA ILE A 54 12.01 -7.55 11.87
C ILE A 54 12.04 -8.13 13.28
N ILE A 55 13.24 -8.36 13.81
CA ILE A 55 13.48 -8.92 15.14
C ILE A 55 14.38 -7.95 15.90
N ASN A 56 14.02 -7.60 17.13
CA ASN A 56 14.90 -6.81 17.99
C ASN A 56 16.03 -7.71 18.53
N THR A 57 17.24 -7.55 18.01
CA THR A 57 18.44 -8.28 18.45
C THR A 57 19.31 -7.45 19.41
N GLY A 58 18.81 -6.29 19.83
CA GLY A 58 19.44 -5.45 20.84
C GLY A 58 19.11 -5.89 22.26
N ASP A 59 19.59 -5.10 23.21
CA ASP A 59 19.42 -5.26 24.65
C ASP A 59 18.34 -4.34 25.24
N LYS A 60 17.77 -3.44 24.43
CA LYS A 60 16.78 -2.45 24.85
C LYS A 60 15.45 -2.61 24.09
N PRO A 61 14.31 -2.38 24.75
CA PRO A 61 13.01 -2.33 24.09
C PRO A 61 12.89 -1.09 23.19
N TRP A 62 12.15 -1.22 22.09
CA TRP A 62 11.80 -0.09 21.22
C TRP A 62 10.57 0.62 21.77
N LYS A 63 10.71 1.91 22.06
CA LYS A 63 9.64 2.72 22.67
C LYS A 63 9.38 3.98 21.87
N LYS A 64 8.18 4.56 22.04
CA LYS A 64 7.75 5.74 21.28
C LYS A 64 8.68 6.93 21.48
N GLU A 65 9.22 7.08 22.69
CA GLU A 65 10.09 8.18 23.11
C GLU A 65 11.46 8.14 22.42
N THR A 66 11.91 6.94 22.03
CA THR A 66 13.20 6.72 21.38
C THR A 66 13.09 6.47 19.88
N GLY A 67 11.86 6.44 19.34
CA GLY A 67 11.55 6.06 17.96
C GLY A 67 11.14 4.59 17.83
N LEU A 68 10.23 4.33 16.89
CA LEU A 68 9.81 2.99 16.49
C LEU A 68 10.07 2.77 15.00
N LEU A 69 10.28 1.52 14.61
CA LEU A 69 10.44 1.11 13.22
C LEU A 69 9.12 0.55 12.67
N SER A 70 8.94 0.61 11.36
CA SER A 70 7.88 -0.12 10.65
C SER A 70 8.45 -0.76 9.38
N ILE A 71 7.75 -1.78 8.88
CA ILE A 71 8.06 -2.40 7.60
C ILE A 71 7.21 -1.69 6.54
N TRP A 72 7.87 -1.06 5.58
CA TRP A 72 7.23 -0.40 4.44
C TRP A 72 7.55 -1.16 3.15
N ASN A 73 6.52 -1.65 2.47
CA ASN A 73 6.65 -2.35 1.19
C ASN A 73 6.10 -1.50 0.05
N ILE A 74 6.91 -1.36 -1.00
CA ILE A 74 6.62 -0.54 -2.18
C ILE A 74 6.51 -1.45 -3.40
N GLY A 75 5.39 -1.35 -4.13
CA GLY A 75 5.23 -1.93 -5.46
C GLY A 75 5.28 -0.85 -6.53
N MET A 76 6.40 -0.75 -7.25
CA MET A 76 6.55 0.16 -8.38
C MET A 76 5.90 -0.43 -9.64
N MET A 77 5.01 0.33 -10.26
CA MET A 77 4.19 -0.10 -11.39
C MET A 77 4.40 0.82 -12.59
N LYS A 78 4.27 0.23 -13.80
CA LYS A 78 4.29 1.00 -15.04
C LYS A 78 2.95 1.74 -15.20
N PRO A 79 2.96 3.07 -15.36
CA PRO A 79 1.75 3.87 -15.51
C PRO A 79 1.23 3.81 -16.95
N THR A 80 -0.05 4.09 -17.09
CA THR A 80 -0.68 4.50 -18.35
C THR A 80 -1.60 5.68 -18.09
N ASP A 81 -1.92 6.44 -19.13
CA ASP A 81 -2.92 7.52 -19.08
C ASP A 81 -4.33 7.03 -18.67
N GLU A 82 -4.58 5.73 -18.77
CA GLU A 82 -5.82 5.07 -18.35
C GLU A 82 -5.68 4.25 -17.05
N THR A 83 -4.63 4.49 -16.26
CA THR A 83 -4.44 3.81 -14.97
C THR A 83 -5.20 4.50 -13.85
N THR A 84 -6.05 3.74 -13.15
CA THR A 84 -6.76 4.19 -11.95
C THR A 84 -6.40 3.33 -10.75
N VAL A 85 -5.88 3.95 -9.69
CA VAL A 85 -5.68 3.39 -8.36
C VAL A 85 -7.02 3.38 -7.60
N ILE A 86 -7.27 2.30 -6.87
CA ILE A 86 -8.55 1.98 -6.23
C ILE A 86 -8.33 1.57 -4.78
N PHE A 87 -8.73 2.42 -3.85
CA PHE A 87 -8.59 2.22 -2.41
C PHE A 87 -9.97 2.09 -1.75
N PRO A 88 -10.46 0.86 -1.53
CA PRO A 88 -11.64 0.64 -0.70
C PRO A 88 -11.39 1.11 0.73
N TYR A 89 -12.39 1.72 1.36
CA TYR A 89 -12.24 2.27 2.71
C TYR A 89 -13.41 1.90 3.64
N ASN A 90 -13.18 2.03 4.94
CA ASN A 90 -14.19 1.89 5.98
C ASN A 90 -14.97 3.19 6.14
N LYS A 91 -16.29 3.10 5.98
CA LYS A 91 -17.21 4.21 6.22
C LYS A 91 -17.43 4.43 7.71
N GLY A 92 -17.78 5.65 8.06
CA GLY A 92 -18.08 6.07 9.41
C GLY A 92 -17.70 7.53 9.61
N ASP A 93 -18.08 8.05 10.78
CA ASP A 93 -17.84 9.43 11.19
C ASP A 93 -16.35 9.79 11.09
N GLU A 94 -16.07 10.92 10.48
CA GLU A 94 -14.74 11.50 10.33
C GLU A 94 -14.12 11.84 11.69
N LYS A 95 -14.92 12.23 12.69
CA LYS A 95 -14.42 12.49 14.05
C LYS A 95 -13.86 11.24 14.72
N VAL A 96 -14.30 10.05 14.31
CA VAL A 96 -13.88 8.76 14.88
C VAL A 96 -12.79 8.11 14.04
N LEU A 97 -12.91 8.15 12.71
CA LEU A 97 -12.04 7.42 11.79
C LEU A 97 -10.96 8.28 11.13
N GLY A 98 -11.01 9.61 11.32
CA GLY A 98 -10.20 10.59 10.60
C GLY A 98 -10.70 10.85 9.18
N GLU A 99 -10.02 11.74 8.46
CA GLU A 99 -10.28 12.04 7.04
C GLU A 99 -10.32 10.75 6.20
N ILE A 100 -11.09 10.75 5.09
CA ILE A 100 -11.22 9.56 4.24
C ILE A 100 -9.91 9.23 3.53
N VAL A 101 -9.18 10.26 3.10
CA VAL A 101 -7.92 10.16 2.37
C VAL A 101 -7.10 11.40 2.68
N LYS A 102 -5.83 11.18 3.00
CA LYS A 102 -4.82 12.24 3.05
C LYS A 102 -4.24 12.45 1.66
N ASP A 103 -4.16 13.68 1.18
CA ASP A 103 -3.72 13.99 -0.18
C ASP A 103 -2.84 15.25 -0.29
N ASP A 104 -2.33 15.76 0.83
CA ASP A 104 -1.56 17.00 0.98
C ASP A 104 -0.07 16.78 1.34
N TYR A 105 0.50 15.60 0.99
CA TYR A 105 1.85 15.20 1.40
C TYR A 105 2.96 16.18 1.02
N PHE A 106 2.75 16.96 -0.04
CA PHE A 106 3.71 17.92 -0.58
C PHE A 106 3.35 19.38 -0.27
N GLY A 107 2.49 19.61 0.72
CA GLY A 107 2.04 20.95 1.14
C GLY A 107 0.84 21.48 0.37
N GLU A 108 0.47 20.83 -0.74
CA GLU A 108 -0.72 21.13 -1.54
C GLU A 108 -1.54 19.86 -1.77
N HIS A 109 -2.87 20.00 -1.84
CA HIS A 109 -3.79 18.92 -2.15
C HIS A 109 -3.62 18.39 -3.59
N VAL A 110 -4.05 17.16 -3.83
CA VAL A 110 -4.01 16.58 -5.17
C VAL A 110 -4.87 17.42 -6.15
N PRO A 111 -4.36 17.76 -7.35
CA PRO A 111 -5.11 18.59 -8.29
C PRO A 111 -6.50 18.04 -8.66
N LYS A 112 -7.43 18.96 -8.90
CA LYS A 112 -8.80 18.64 -9.29
C LYS A 112 -8.82 17.70 -10.50
N GLY A 113 -9.66 16.66 -10.44
CA GLY A 113 -9.80 15.67 -11.51
C GLY A 113 -8.83 14.48 -11.43
N ARG A 114 -7.86 14.49 -10.49
CA ARG A 114 -6.95 13.36 -10.25
C ARG A 114 -7.37 12.47 -9.09
N LEU A 115 -8.17 12.99 -8.16
CA LEU A 115 -8.72 12.28 -7.01
C LEU A 115 -10.26 12.36 -6.99
N LYS A 116 -10.93 11.24 -6.76
CA LYS A 116 -12.38 11.18 -6.59
C LYS A 116 -12.77 10.15 -5.52
N ILE A 117 -13.44 10.63 -4.49
CA ILE A 117 -14.02 9.80 -3.44
C ILE A 117 -15.42 9.37 -3.88
N THR A 118 -15.71 8.08 -3.74
CA THR A 118 -17.04 7.51 -4.01
C THR A 118 -17.58 6.84 -2.75
N ASP A 119 -18.81 6.34 -2.82
CA ASP A 119 -19.39 5.54 -1.75
C ASP A 119 -18.71 4.15 -1.59
N LYS A 120 -17.84 3.72 -2.52
CA LYS A 120 -17.19 2.40 -2.45
C LYS A 120 -15.68 2.47 -2.24
N ALA A 121 -15.03 3.45 -2.85
CA ALA A 121 -13.59 3.58 -2.86
C ALA A 121 -13.13 5.03 -3.13
N VAL A 122 -11.92 5.32 -2.69
CA VAL A 122 -11.11 6.44 -3.19
C VAL A 122 -10.49 6.01 -4.51
N LEU A 123 -10.56 6.88 -5.51
CA LEU A 123 -10.11 6.60 -6.87
C LEU A 123 -9.14 7.69 -7.31
N PHE A 124 -7.94 7.30 -7.70
CA PHE A 124 -6.80 8.19 -7.93
C PHE A 124 -6.12 7.88 -9.26
N LYS A 125 -5.74 8.89 -10.04
CA LYS A 125 -5.01 8.68 -11.30
C LYS A 125 -3.60 8.16 -11.00
N GLY A 126 -3.26 7.00 -11.57
CA GLY A 126 -1.92 6.40 -11.50
C GLY A 126 -1.15 6.56 -12.81
N ASP A 127 -1.27 7.72 -13.44
CA ASP A 127 -0.70 8.02 -14.77
C ASP A 127 0.74 8.57 -14.71
N ALA A 128 1.28 8.78 -13.51
CA ALA A 128 2.60 9.37 -13.27
C ALA A 128 2.83 10.75 -13.94
N ARG A 129 1.77 11.48 -14.32
CA ARG A 129 1.90 12.81 -14.96
C ARG A 129 2.03 13.97 -14.00
N HIS A 130 1.79 13.72 -12.71
CA HIS A 130 1.87 14.76 -11.68
C HIS A 130 2.34 14.15 -10.37
N THR A 131 3.41 14.70 -9.81
CA THR A 131 3.93 14.28 -8.51
C THR A 131 2.85 14.46 -7.46
N SER A 132 2.40 13.37 -6.87
CA SER A 132 1.26 13.37 -5.96
C SER A 132 1.27 12.11 -5.12
N LYS A 133 0.79 12.20 -3.88
CA LYS A 133 0.68 11.05 -2.99
C LYS A 133 -0.66 11.09 -2.28
N ILE A 134 -1.27 9.93 -2.13
CA ILE A 134 -2.43 9.73 -1.27
C ILE A 134 -2.14 8.68 -0.21
N GLY A 135 -2.86 8.73 0.90
CA GLY A 135 -2.78 7.72 1.95
C GLY A 135 -4.08 7.54 2.71
N LEU A 136 -4.25 6.33 3.25
CA LEU A 136 -5.36 6.00 4.14
C LEU A 136 -4.79 5.52 5.48
N SER A 137 -5.30 6.12 6.55
CA SER A 137 -5.02 5.71 7.92
C SER A 137 -5.39 4.24 8.16
N PRO A 138 -4.81 3.56 9.18
CA PRO A 138 -5.22 2.21 9.55
C PRO A 138 -6.71 2.08 9.93
N LEU A 139 -7.38 3.18 10.30
CA LEU A 139 -8.82 3.16 10.60
C LEU A 139 -9.68 3.17 9.33
N ARG A 140 -9.24 3.89 8.29
CA ARG A 140 -9.92 3.95 6.98
C ARG A 140 -9.54 2.80 6.06
N ALA A 141 -8.28 2.39 6.04
CA ALA A 141 -7.78 1.40 5.11
C ALA A 141 -8.41 0.02 5.32
N LYS A 142 -8.81 -0.62 4.22
CA LYS A 142 -9.02 -2.08 4.19
C LYS A 142 -7.69 -2.78 3.94
N ASN A 143 -7.63 -4.08 4.20
CA ASN A 143 -6.44 -4.91 3.96
C ASN A 143 -6.26 -5.34 2.49
N ILE A 144 -6.96 -4.67 1.57
CA ILE A 144 -6.94 -4.95 0.14
C ILE A 144 -7.20 -3.67 -0.65
N PHE A 145 -6.43 -3.47 -1.72
CA PHE A 145 -6.55 -2.34 -2.64
C PHE A 145 -5.97 -2.75 -4.00
N GLY A 146 -5.93 -1.85 -4.97
CA GLY A 146 -5.35 -2.19 -6.27
C GLY A 146 -5.34 -1.05 -7.26
N SER A 147 -5.07 -1.39 -8.52
CA SER A 147 -5.16 -0.49 -9.66
C SER A 147 -5.68 -1.22 -10.89
N TYR A 148 -6.26 -0.48 -11.82
CA TYR A 148 -6.66 -0.99 -13.12
C TYR A 148 -6.06 -0.12 -14.22
N ASP A 149 -5.32 -0.75 -15.11
CA ASP A 149 -4.82 -0.18 -16.36
C ASP A 149 -5.74 -0.62 -17.49
N ALA A 150 -6.61 0.29 -17.94
CA ALA A 150 -7.62 -0.03 -18.95
C ALA A 150 -7.01 -0.26 -20.33
N LYS A 151 -5.95 0.47 -20.66
CA LYS A 151 -5.21 0.35 -21.92
C LYS A 151 -4.66 -1.05 -22.13
N ASN A 152 -4.01 -1.61 -21.11
CA ASN A 152 -3.42 -2.95 -21.19
C ASN A 152 -4.31 -4.06 -20.61
N LYS A 153 -5.50 -3.71 -20.09
CA LYS A 153 -6.44 -4.62 -19.44
C LYS A 153 -5.80 -5.41 -18.30
N VAL A 154 -5.05 -4.70 -17.46
CA VAL A 154 -4.36 -5.28 -16.29
C VAL A 154 -5.04 -4.81 -15.02
N LEU A 155 -5.60 -5.75 -14.26
CA LEU A 155 -6.06 -5.51 -12.89
C LEU A 155 -4.98 -5.97 -11.92
N THR A 156 -4.43 -5.04 -11.16
CA THR A 156 -3.50 -5.31 -10.07
C THR A 156 -4.23 -5.26 -8.75
N ILE A 157 -4.04 -6.28 -7.92
CA ILE A 157 -4.59 -6.37 -6.56
C ILE A 157 -3.43 -6.50 -5.58
N ILE A 158 -3.45 -5.68 -4.53
CA ILE A 158 -2.59 -5.79 -3.38
C ILE A 158 -3.43 -6.27 -2.19
N LYS A 159 -2.96 -7.32 -1.51
CA LYS A 159 -3.48 -7.75 -0.21
C LYS A 159 -2.34 -7.77 0.78
N TYR A 160 -2.55 -7.24 1.98
CA TYR A 160 -1.49 -7.12 2.97
C TYR A 160 -1.95 -7.53 4.38
N SER A 161 -1.01 -7.83 5.26
CA SER A 161 -1.29 -8.06 6.67
C SER A 161 -1.67 -6.76 7.35
N LYS A 162 -2.86 -6.72 7.93
CA LYS A 162 -3.35 -5.60 8.73
C LYS A 162 -3.87 -6.14 10.05
N PRO A 163 -3.12 -6.01 11.15
CA PRO A 163 -3.60 -6.44 12.46
C PRO A 163 -4.83 -5.60 12.88
N LYS A 164 -5.68 -6.20 13.71
CA LYS A 164 -6.85 -5.53 14.27
C LYS A 164 -6.43 -4.74 15.51
N GLY A 165 -6.96 -3.52 15.66
CA GLY A 165 -6.75 -2.70 16.86
C GLY A 165 -5.50 -1.83 16.83
N ASP A 166 -4.48 -2.16 16.02
CA ASP A 166 -3.30 -1.30 15.88
C ASP A 166 -3.59 -0.03 15.07
N THR A 167 -3.30 1.11 15.68
CA THR A 167 -3.43 2.44 15.06
C THR A 167 -2.11 3.21 15.01
N ASP A 168 -1.06 2.73 15.68
CA ASP A 168 0.25 3.37 15.65
C ASP A 168 0.99 2.98 14.37
N TYR A 169 1.11 3.91 13.43
CA TYR A 169 1.78 3.75 12.14
C TYR A 169 2.76 4.89 11.94
N VAL A 170 3.98 4.62 11.47
CA VAL A 170 4.98 5.67 11.25
C VAL A 170 4.46 6.69 10.24
N ASN A 171 4.52 7.97 10.61
CA ASN A 171 4.11 9.08 9.76
C ASN A 171 5.24 9.43 8.76
N SER A 172 4.98 9.22 7.47
CA SER A 172 5.97 9.37 6.39
C SER A 172 6.09 10.78 5.81
N LEU A 173 5.53 11.81 6.46
CA LEU A 173 5.72 13.20 6.03
C LEU A 173 7.18 13.65 6.26
N MET A 174 7.76 14.37 5.32
CA MET A 174 9.13 14.90 5.43
C MET A 174 9.19 16.20 6.26
N LYS A 175 8.84 16.11 7.55
CA LYS A 175 8.95 17.21 8.53
C LYS A 175 9.04 16.65 9.95
N ILE A 176 9.43 17.44 10.95
CA ILE A 176 9.26 17.02 12.35
C ILE A 176 7.76 16.98 12.66
N GLN A 177 7.24 15.82 13.07
CA GLN A 177 5.82 15.62 13.29
C GLN A 177 5.46 15.71 14.78
N GLU A 178 4.37 16.42 15.09
CA GLU A 178 3.75 16.42 16.43
C GLU A 178 3.22 15.02 16.79
N PHE A 179 2.70 14.28 15.80
CA PHE A 179 2.16 12.93 15.97
C PHE A 179 2.89 11.93 15.04
N PRO A 180 4.12 11.49 15.39
CA PRO A 180 4.97 10.68 14.51
C PRO A 180 4.43 9.26 14.26
N TYR A 181 3.44 8.82 15.04
CA TYR A 181 2.80 7.50 14.91
C TYR A 181 1.34 7.56 14.41
N ARG A 182 0.92 8.70 13.84
CA ARG A 182 -0.37 8.85 13.13
C ARG A 182 -0.18 8.84 11.61
N GLY A 183 0.51 7.82 11.12
CA GLY A 183 0.74 7.60 9.69
C GLY A 183 -0.32 6.72 9.02
N ASP A 184 -0.04 6.37 7.78
CA ASP A 184 -0.93 5.64 6.91
C ASP A 184 -0.57 4.16 6.82
N ALA A 185 -1.59 3.32 6.63
CA ALA A 185 -1.41 1.89 6.42
C ALA A 185 -1.16 1.54 4.95
N VAL A 186 -1.70 2.35 4.03
CA VAL A 186 -1.52 2.21 2.59
C VAL A 186 -1.37 3.56 1.93
N ASN A 187 -0.58 3.59 0.87
CA ASN A 187 -0.33 4.78 0.10
C ASN A 187 -0.25 4.47 -1.40
N SER A 188 -0.48 5.50 -2.20
CA SER A 188 -0.10 5.48 -3.60
C SER A 188 0.57 6.79 -3.98
N TYR A 189 1.72 6.68 -4.63
CA TYR A 189 2.55 7.79 -5.08
C TYR A 189 2.61 7.78 -6.60
N ASN A 190 2.51 8.96 -7.22
CA ASN A 190 2.90 9.19 -8.60
C ASN A 190 4.24 9.90 -8.59
N ASP A 191 5.22 9.31 -9.25
CA ASP A 191 6.49 9.97 -9.56
C ASP A 191 6.30 10.72 -10.87
N GLY A 192 5.90 11.99 -10.76
CA GLY A 192 5.49 12.86 -11.88
C GLY A 192 6.48 12.88 -13.05
N GLU A 193 6.10 13.54 -14.15
CA GLU A 193 7.04 13.75 -15.25
C GLU A 193 8.28 14.51 -14.76
N ALA A 194 9.42 13.82 -14.68
CA ALA A 194 10.68 14.43 -14.32
C ALA A 194 11.21 15.24 -15.52
N PRO A 195 11.78 16.44 -15.31
CA PRO A 195 12.47 17.15 -16.39
C PRO A 195 13.65 16.31 -16.94
N GLY A 196 13.65 16.05 -18.25
CA GLY A 196 14.71 15.30 -18.94
C GLY A 196 14.58 13.78 -18.85
N ASN A 197 15.61 13.05 -19.31
CA ASN A 197 15.67 11.59 -19.43
C ASN A 197 15.90 10.86 -18.08
N LYS A 198 15.37 11.41 -16.97
CA LYS A 198 15.48 10.80 -15.64
C LYS A 198 14.49 9.64 -15.51
N PRO A 199 14.76 8.67 -14.62
CA PRO A 199 13.82 7.60 -14.30
C PRO A 199 12.65 8.13 -13.45
N GLY A 200 11.89 9.09 -13.98
CA GLY A 200 10.50 9.33 -13.59
C GLY A 200 9.58 8.52 -14.51
N ASN A 201 8.26 8.53 -14.25
CA ASN A 201 7.21 7.75 -14.93
C ASN A 201 6.90 6.39 -14.29
N LEU A 202 6.65 6.39 -12.97
CA LEU A 202 6.08 5.27 -12.25
C LEU A 202 4.96 5.72 -11.31
N TYR A 203 4.11 4.76 -10.93
CA TYR A 203 3.26 4.92 -9.74
C TYR A 203 3.50 3.77 -8.77
N GLU A 204 3.25 4.02 -7.50
CA GLU A 204 3.49 3.08 -6.42
C GLU A 204 2.19 2.62 -5.77
N LEU A 205 2.18 1.36 -5.35
CA LEU A 205 1.18 0.79 -4.47
C LEU A 205 1.89 0.29 -3.21
N GLU A 206 1.64 0.96 -2.10
CA GLU A 206 2.43 0.82 -0.88
C GLU A 206 1.59 0.28 0.27
N SER A 207 2.20 -0.50 1.16
CA SER A 207 1.60 -0.87 2.44
C SER A 207 2.62 -0.86 3.56
N SER A 208 2.19 -0.49 4.75
CA SER A 208 3.03 -0.42 5.95
C SER A 208 2.53 -1.38 7.03
N SER A 209 3.45 -1.86 7.87
CA SER A 209 3.10 -2.47 9.15
C SER A 209 2.81 -1.40 10.21
N PRO A 210 2.22 -1.77 11.35
CA PRO A 210 2.27 -0.91 12.53
C PRO A 210 3.70 -0.58 12.96
N ALA A 211 3.83 0.49 13.74
CA ALA A 211 5.06 0.86 14.42
C ALA A 211 5.38 -0.15 15.53
N ALA A 212 6.55 -0.79 15.44
CA ALA A 212 6.91 -1.98 16.19
C ALA A 212 7.45 -1.64 17.59
N LYS A 213 6.72 -2.02 18.65
CA LYS A 213 7.11 -1.85 20.07
C LYS A 213 7.75 -3.12 20.61
N LEU A 214 8.87 -3.53 20.01
CA LEU A 214 9.51 -4.83 20.29
C LEU A 214 10.46 -4.76 21.49
N THR A 215 10.31 -5.67 22.44
CA THR A 215 11.32 -5.98 23.45
C THR A 215 12.42 -6.90 22.86
N PRO A 216 13.59 -7.03 23.49
CA PRO A 216 14.65 -7.92 23.02
C PRO A 216 14.16 -9.35 22.71
N GLY A 217 14.47 -9.84 21.52
CA GLY A 217 14.04 -11.15 21.02
C GLY A 217 12.65 -11.18 20.38
N GLU A 218 11.82 -10.16 20.56
CA GLU A 218 10.51 -10.10 19.90
C GLU A 218 10.61 -9.75 18.42
N SER A 219 9.55 -10.08 17.67
CA SER A 219 9.47 -9.88 16.24
C SER A 219 8.14 -9.31 15.79
N LEU A 220 8.16 -8.60 14.66
CA LEU A 220 6.97 -8.18 13.92
C LEU A 220 7.10 -8.63 12.47
N SER A 221 6.02 -9.16 11.90
CA SER A 221 5.98 -9.58 10.49
C SER A 221 4.93 -8.82 9.69
N HIS A 222 5.24 -8.57 8.41
CA HIS A 222 4.36 -7.93 7.45
C HIS A 222 4.42 -8.62 6.08
N ILE A 223 3.26 -9.10 5.65
CA ILE A 223 3.06 -9.77 4.37
C ILE A 223 2.46 -8.77 3.39
N HIS A 224 3.11 -8.61 2.25
CA HIS A 224 2.60 -7.86 1.10
C HIS A 224 2.45 -8.83 -0.09
N GLN A 225 1.26 -8.88 -0.68
CA GLN A 225 0.92 -9.81 -1.75
C GLN A 225 0.41 -9.06 -2.97
N THR A 226 1.03 -9.30 -4.11
CA THR A 226 0.70 -8.67 -5.39
C THR A 226 0.15 -9.70 -6.34
N TYR A 227 -0.97 -9.37 -6.98
CA TYR A 227 -1.61 -10.21 -7.99
C TYR A 227 -1.90 -9.38 -9.23
N HIS A 228 -1.49 -9.85 -10.39
CA HIS A 228 -1.85 -9.26 -11.67
C HIS A 228 -2.78 -10.19 -12.42
N PHE A 229 -3.86 -9.65 -12.96
CA PHE A 229 -4.83 -10.35 -13.78
C PHE A 229 -4.95 -9.68 -15.15
N ILE A 230 -4.92 -10.48 -16.20
CA ILE A 230 -5.14 -10.04 -17.59
C ILE A 230 -6.25 -10.89 -18.18
N GLY A 231 -7.24 -10.24 -18.80
CA GLY A 231 -8.38 -10.92 -19.41
C GLY A 231 -9.38 -9.93 -20.00
N SER A 232 -10.58 -10.44 -20.33
CA SER A 232 -11.67 -9.56 -20.78
C SER A 232 -12.13 -8.64 -19.64
N GLU A 233 -12.57 -7.44 -19.99
CA GLU A 233 -13.08 -6.48 -19.00
C GLU A 233 -14.25 -7.06 -18.20
N LYS A 234 -15.11 -7.86 -18.83
CA LYS A 234 -16.21 -8.54 -18.13
C LYS A 234 -15.71 -9.38 -16.95
N GLU A 235 -14.66 -10.17 -17.15
CA GLU A 235 -14.11 -11.03 -16.10
C GLU A 235 -13.31 -10.23 -15.07
N LEU A 236 -12.50 -9.26 -15.51
CA LEU A 236 -11.76 -8.38 -14.60
C LEU A 236 -12.70 -7.53 -13.73
N SER A 237 -13.85 -7.11 -14.28
CA SER A 237 -14.90 -6.36 -13.57
C SER A 237 -15.53 -7.19 -12.46
N LYS A 238 -15.71 -8.50 -12.65
CA LYS A 238 -16.18 -9.41 -11.58
C LYS A 238 -15.16 -9.50 -10.45
N ILE A 239 -13.88 -9.66 -10.78
CA ILE A 239 -12.78 -9.73 -9.79
C ILE A 239 -12.72 -8.42 -9.00
N SER A 240 -12.66 -7.28 -9.69
CA SER A 240 -12.58 -5.95 -9.07
C SER A 240 -13.81 -5.66 -8.20
N LYS A 241 -15.02 -5.97 -8.67
CA LYS A 241 -16.24 -5.78 -7.89
C LYS A 241 -16.24 -6.62 -6.61
N LYS A 242 -15.77 -7.87 -6.70
CA LYS A 242 -15.72 -8.78 -5.55
C LYS A 242 -14.69 -8.36 -4.51
N LEU A 243 -13.51 -7.92 -4.95
CA LEU A 243 -12.38 -7.61 -4.07
C LEU A 243 -12.32 -6.16 -3.61
N LEU A 244 -12.62 -5.23 -4.51
CA LEU A 244 -12.48 -3.78 -4.31
C LEU A 244 -13.84 -3.06 -4.21
N GLY A 245 -14.95 -3.75 -4.47
CA GLY A 245 -16.29 -3.14 -4.42
C GLY A 245 -16.61 -2.23 -5.61
N VAL A 246 -15.72 -2.14 -6.60
CA VAL A 246 -15.86 -1.26 -7.77
C VAL A 246 -15.82 -2.09 -9.06
N SER A 247 -16.70 -1.79 -10.00
CA SER A 247 -16.68 -2.37 -11.34
C SER A 247 -15.77 -1.52 -12.24
N ILE A 248 -14.86 -2.15 -13.00
CA ILE A 248 -13.92 -1.40 -13.86
C ILE A 248 -14.63 -0.61 -14.96
N ASN A 249 -15.81 -1.03 -15.40
CA ASN A 249 -16.62 -0.32 -16.39
C ASN A 249 -17.07 1.07 -15.89
N LYS A 250 -17.10 1.28 -14.56
CA LYS A 250 -17.37 2.59 -13.95
C LYS A 250 -16.12 3.49 -13.88
N LEU A 251 -14.94 2.93 -14.12
CA LEU A 251 -13.67 3.68 -14.11
C LEU A 251 -13.40 4.35 -15.45
N GLN A 252 -13.77 3.71 -16.56
CA GLN A 252 -13.57 4.20 -17.93
C GLN A 252 -14.44 5.42 -18.32
N LYS A 253 -15.48 5.74 -17.55
CA LYS A 253 -16.39 6.88 -17.82
C LYS A 253 -15.95 8.16 -17.08
N ARG A 254 -14.65 8.39 -16.93
CA ARG A 254 -14.09 9.46 -16.08
C ARG A 254 -13.20 10.40 -16.86
#